data_AF-A0A024JTW8-F1
#
_entry.id   AF-A0A024JTW8-F1
#
_cell.length_a   1.000
_cell.length_b   1.000
_cell.length_c   1.000
_cell.angle_alpha   90.00
_cell.angle_beta   90.00
_cell.angle_gamma   90.00
#
_symmetry.space_group_name_H-M   'P 1'
#
loop_
_entity.id
_entity.type
_entity.pdbx_description
1 polymer ?
#
loop_
_entity_poly.entity_id
_entity_poly.type
_entity_poly.pdbx_seq_one_letter_code
_entity_poly.pdbx_strand_id
1 'polypeptide(L)'
;MKILDIIEFGMVIAGLILILAGWAQARFRFISQRRKGRYFYWGTSALGIVLFGFGTGRLWPNAVITTLIFSTLVLSTAYFTTPYLKIGDQIYASTPENREPDPPVDER
;
A
#
# COMPACT_ATOMS: atom_id res chain seq x y z
N MET A 1 22.32 23.47 -1.85
CA MET A 1 21.10 22.67 -1.67
C MET A 1 20.29 23.33 -0.57
N LYS A 2 19.01 23.66 -0.79
CA LYS A 2 18.18 24.30 0.24
C LYS A 2 17.67 23.21 1.19
N ILE A 3 17.40 23.56 2.45
CA ILE A 3 16.85 22.62 3.46
C ILE A 3 15.55 21.96 2.98
N LEU A 4 14.70 22.71 2.27
CA LEU A 4 13.46 22.19 1.68
C LEU A 4 13.72 21.06 0.68
N ASP A 5 14.76 21.17 -0.16
CA ASP A 5 15.10 20.16 -1.16
C ASP A 5 15.51 18.84 -0.49
N ILE A 6 16.19 18.91 0.66
CA ILE A 6 16.60 17.75 1.46
C ILE A 6 15.37 17.05 2.06
N ILE A 7 14.43 17.83 2.59
CA ILE A 7 13.19 17.31 3.19
C ILE A 7 12.34 16.62 2.12
N GLU A 8 12.15 17.27 0.97
CA GLU A 8 11.40 16.73 -0.17
C GLU A 8 12.01 15.43 -0.67
N PHE A 9 13.33 15.40 -0.88
CA PHE A 9 14.04 14.19 -1.29
C PHE A 9 13.92 13.07 -0.25
N GLY A 10 14.03 13.40 1.03
CA GLY A 10 13.82 12.45 2.13
C GLY A 10 12.41 11.86 2.14
N MET A 11 11.38 12.68 1.89
CA MET A 11 10.00 12.23 1.79
C MET A 11 9.76 11.30 0.60
N VAL A 12 10.37 11.59 -0.56
CA VAL A 12 10.33 10.71 -1.74
C VAL A 12 10.92 9.34 -1.42
N ILE A 13 12.12 9.31 -0.82
CA ILE A 13 12.78 8.05 -0.45
C ILE A 13 11.95 7.28 0.58
N ALA A 14 11.49 7.94 1.64
CA ALA A 14 10.67 7.31 2.67
C ALA A 14 9.38 6.76 2.08
N GLY A 15 8.74 7.51 1.18
CA GLY A 15 7.55 7.09 0.46
C GLY A 15 7.75 5.82 -0.35
N LEU A 16 8.84 5.75 -1.12
CA LEU A 16 9.21 4.54 -1.88
C LEU A 16 9.47 3.34 -0.98
N ILE A 17 10.22 3.53 0.11
CA ILE A 17 10.53 2.46 1.06
C ILE A 17 9.24 1.87 1.64
N LEU A 18 8.28 2.71 2.02
CA LEU A 18 7.01 2.25 2.58
C LEU A 18 6.15 1.50 1.55
N ILE A 19 6.08 1.99 0.31
CA ILE A 19 5.36 1.30 -0.79
C ILE A 19 6.02 -0.06 -1.06
N LEU A 20 7.35 -0.12 -1.10
CA LEU A 20 8.09 -1.37 -1.29
C LEU A 20 7.91 -2.33 -0.10
N ALA A 21 7.84 -1.83 1.13
CA ALA A 21 7.59 -2.65 2.31
C ALA A 21 6.19 -3.30 2.26
N GLY A 22 5.16 -2.54 1.90
CA GLY A 22 3.81 -3.06 1.68
C GLY A 22 3.78 -4.12 0.58
N TRP A 23 4.43 -3.84 -0.55
CA TRP A 23 4.53 -4.79 -1.67
C TRP A 23 5.30 -6.07 -1.31
N ALA A 24 6.42 -5.96 -0.61
CA ALA A 24 7.20 -7.12 -0.15
C ALA A 24 6.35 -8.00 0.76
N GLN A 25 5.60 -7.41 1.69
CA GLN A 25 4.70 -8.13 2.57
C GLN A 25 3.57 -8.86 1.81
N ALA A 26 3.06 -8.28 0.72
CA ALA A 26 2.13 -8.96 -0.19
C ALA A 26 2.77 -10.17 -0.88
N ARG A 27 4.05 -10.08 -1.27
CA ARG A 27 4.79 -11.15 -1.95
C ARG A 27 5.15 -12.33 -1.03
N PHE A 28 5.40 -12.09 0.26
CA PHE A 28 5.78 -13.12 1.22
C PHE A 28 4.60 -13.85 1.90
N ARG A 29 3.34 -13.56 1.49
CA ARG A 29 2.14 -14.38 1.77
C ARG A 29 2.02 -14.89 3.22
N PHE A 30 1.97 -13.98 4.20
CA PHE A 30 1.53 -14.33 5.55
C PHE A 30 0.02 -14.60 5.57
N ILE A 31 -0.41 -15.75 5.04
CA ILE A 31 -1.82 -16.17 4.93
C ILE A 31 -2.41 -16.47 6.32
N SER A 32 -1.59 -16.80 7.32
CA SER A 32 -2.07 -17.11 8.67
C SER A 32 -2.65 -15.90 9.41
N GLN A 33 -2.31 -14.66 9.05
CA GLN A 33 -2.86 -13.44 9.67
C GLN A 33 -3.28 -12.40 8.63
N ARG A 34 -4.19 -12.79 7.72
CA ARG A 34 -4.74 -11.95 6.64
C ARG A 34 -5.15 -10.55 7.11
N ARG A 35 -5.79 -10.45 8.28
CA ARG A 35 -6.24 -9.18 8.87
C ARG A 35 -5.08 -8.23 9.20
N LYS A 36 -4.02 -8.71 9.88
CA LYS A 36 -2.85 -7.89 10.20
C LYS A 36 -2.06 -7.50 8.96
N GLY A 37 -1.92 -8.43 8.01
CA GLY A 37 -1.33 -8.17 6.70
C GLY A 37 -2.08 -7.07 5.95
N ARG A 38 -3.42 -7.09 5.97
CA ARG A 38 -4.25 -6.05 5.35
C ARG A 38 -3.98 -4.67 5.96
N TYR A 39 -3.92 -4.56 7.29
CA TYR A 39 -3.60 -3.29 7.94
C TYR A 39 -2.19 -2.79 7.62
N PHE A 40 -1.19 -3.68 7.63
CA PHE A 40 0.18 -3.32 7.30
C PHE A 40 0.29 -2.87 5.84
N TYR A 41 -0.27 -3.62 4.91
CA TYR A 41 -0.29 -3.31 3.49
C TYR A 41 -0.92 -1.94 3.22
N TRP A 42 -2.13 -1.70 3.71
CA TRP A 42 -2.83 -0.43 3.48
C TRP A 42 -2.18 0.73 4.22
N GLY A 43 -1.72 0.51 5.46
CA GLY A 43 -1.06 1.55 6.26
C GLY A 43 0.25 2.02 5.63
N THR A 44 1.11 1.08 5.24
CA THR A 44 2.39 1.39 4.58
C THR A 44 2.18 1.99 3.19
N SER A 45 1.27 1.45 2.39
CA SER A 45 0.98 1.97 1.05
C SER A 45 0.39 3.38 1.09
N ALA A 46 -0.61 3.64 1.95
CA ALA A 46 -1.23 4.95 2.07
C ALA A 46 -0.23 6.00 2.57
N LEU A 47 0.52 5.69 3.63
CA LEU A 47 1.55 6.59 4.16
C LEU A 47 2.65 6.83 3.13
N GLY A 48 3.06 5.80 2.40
CA GLY A 48 4.06 5.89 1.35
C GLY A 48 3.63 6.78 0.19
N ILE A 49 2.38 6.65 -0.27
CA ILE A 49 1.79 7.51 -1.32
C ILE A 49 1.72 8.96 -0.86
N VAL A 50 1.34 9.21 0.39
CA VAL A 50 1.28 10.56 0.97
C VAL A 50 2.68 11.19 1.00
N LEU A 51 3.67 10.51 1.58
CA LEU A 51 5.04 11.02 1.65
C LEU A 51 5.62 11.27 0.26
N PHE A 52 5.40 10.35 -0.68
CA PHE A 52 5.89 10.51 -2.04
C PHE A 52 5.19 11.66 -2.78
N GLY A 53 3.88 11.82 -2.60
CA GLY A 53 3.11 12.92 -3.18
C GLY A 53 3.56 14.30 -2.67
N PHE A 54 3.79 14.44 -1.36
CA PHE A 54 4.29 15.69 -0.79
C PHE A 54 5.77 15.94 -1.14
N GLY A 55 6.61 14.91 -1.15
CA GLY A 55 8.02 15.00 -1.53
C GLY A 55 8.23 15.36 -3.01
N THR A 56 7.25 15.07 -3.87
CA THR A 56 7.33 15.43 -5.29
C THR A 56 6.89 16.86 -5.59
N GLY A 57 6.25 17.60 -4.67
CA GLY A 57 5.59 18.89 -4.97
C GLY A 57 6.46 19.96 -5.66
N ARG A 58 7.78 20.00 -5.40
CA ARG A 58 8.72 20.91 -6.07
C ARG A 58 9.60 20.23 -7.12
N LEU A 59 9.92 18.95 -6.92
CA LEU A 59 10.70 18.13 -7.86
C LEU A 59 9.91 17.82 -9.13
N TRP A 60 8.62 17.50 -9.01
CA TRP A 60 7.65 17.13 -10.04
C TRP A 60 6.30 17.82 -9.76
N PRO A 61 5.84 18.80 -10.56
CA PRO A 61 4.61 19.56 -10.28
C PRO A 61 3.29 18.77 -10.37
N ASN A 62 3.35 17.44 -10.42
CA ASN A 62 2.22 16.55 -10.66
C ASN A 62 2.03 15.56 -9.51
N ALA A 63 2.08 16.01 -8.26
CA ALA A 63 1.76 15.20 -7.08
C ALA A 63 0.43 14.41 -7.27
N VAL A 64 -0.56 15.04 -7.90
CA VAL A 64 -1.85 14.40 -8.26
C VAL A 64 -1.66 13.18 -9.16
N ILE A 65 -0.92 13.31 -10.27
CA ILE A 65 -0.68 12.21 -11.21
C ILE A 65 0.10 11.09 -10.51
N THR A 66 1.11 11.46 -9.73
CA THR A 66 1.92 10.52 -8.97
C THR A 66 1.07 9.73 -7.98
N THR A 67 0.22 10.40 -7.21
CA THR A 67 -0.73 9.76 -6.28
C THR A 67 -1.67 8.83 -7.03
N LEU A 68 -2.19 9.22 -8.20
CA LEU A 68 -3.05 8.37 -9.02
C LEU A 68 -2.32 7.11 -9.52
N ILE A 69 -1.08 7.25 -10.01
CA ILE A 69 -0.27 6.11 -10.50
C ILE A 69 -0.03 5.11 -9.37
N PHE A 70 0.48 5.56 -8.23
CA PHE A 70 0.78 4.64 -7.13
C PHE A 70 -0.47 4.06 -6.49
N SER A 71 -1.56 4.81 -6.39
CA SER A 71 -2.86 4.27 -5.94
C SER A 71 -3.34 3.17 -6.87
N THR A 72 -3.24 3.38 -8.18
CA THR A 72 -3.62 2.37 -9.20
C THR A 72 -2.76 1.11 -9.08
N LEU A 73 -1.44 1.26 -8.88
CA LEU A 73 -0.51 0.14 -8.70
C LEU A 73 -0.81 -0.66 -7.43
N VAL A 74 -1.06 0.01 -6.32
CA VAL A 74 -1.41 -0.61 -5.03
C VAL A 74 -2.75 -1.34 -5.15
N LEU A 75 -3.78 -0.69 -5.68
CA LEU A 75 -5.09 -1.33 -5.89
C LEU A 75 -5.01 -2.55 -6.81
N SER A 76 -4.27 -2.44 -7.92
CA SER A 76 -4.07 -3.55 -8.85
C SER A 76 -3.34 -4.71 -8.18
N THR A 77 -2.28 -4.42 -7.41
CA THR A 77 -1.55 -5.44 -6.65
C THR A 77 -2.46 -6.12 -5.64
N ALA A 78 -3.25 -5.34 -4.89
CA ALA A 78 -4.23 -5.86 -3.94
C ALA A 78 -5.22 -6.80 -4.65
N TYR A 79 -5.79 -6.40 -5.78
CA TYR A 79 -6.75 -7.19 -6.53
C TYR A 79 -6.17 -8.50 -7.10
N PHE A 80 -4.98 -8.45 -7.71
CA PHE A 80 -4.44 -9.60 -8.45
C PHE A 80 -3.69 -10.61 -7.58
N THR A 81 -3.14 -10.19 -6.44
CA THR A 81 -2.15 -11.01 -5.73
C THR A 81 -2.54 -11.39 -4.29
N THR A 82 -3.48 -10.67 -3.68
CA THR A 82 -3.75 -10.80 -2.24
C THR A 82 -5.24 -10.66 -1.89
N PRO A 83 -5.69 -11.13 -0.71
CA PRO A 83 -7.06 -10.94 -0.21
C PRO A 83 -7.21 -9.60 0.56
N TYR A 84 -6.55 -8.53 0.11
CA TYR A 84 -6.48 -7.26 0.86
C TYR A 84 -7.56 -6.25 0.52
N LEU A 85 -8.20 -6.38 -0.64
CA LEU A 85 -9.31 -5.51 -1.02
C LEU A 85 -10.61 -6.07 -0.43
N LYS A 86 -11.00 -5.55 0.73
CA LYS A 86 -12.26 -5.89 1.41
C LYS A 86 -13.20 -4.68 1.38
N ILE A 87 -14.43 -4.90 0.91
CA ILE A 87 -15.49 -3.88 0.89
C ILE A 87 -16.68 -4.48 1.64
N GLY A 88 -17.03 -3.90 2.79
CA GLY A 88 -17.97 -4.52 3.73
C GLY A 88 -17.43 -5.86 4.24
N ASP A 89 -18.25 -6.92 4.13
CA ASP A 89 -17.86 -8.28 4.52
C ASP A 89 -17.28 -9.11 3.37
N GLN A 90 -17.23 -8.56 2.16
CA GLN A 90 -16.79 -9.28 0.96
C GLN A 90 -15.34 -8.94 0.59
N ILE A 91 -14.54 -9.97 0.29
CA ILE A 91 -13.17 -9.83 -0.22
C ILE A 91 -13.18 -9.95 -1.74
N TYR A 92 -12.63 -8.94 -2.39
CA TYR A 92 -12.50 -8.84 -3.84
C TYR A 92 -11.08 -9.19 -4.24
N ALA A 93 -10.90 -10.38 -4.81
CA ALA A 93 -9.62 -10.84 -5.32
C ALA A 93 -9.82 -11.53 -6.68
N SER A 94 -8.78 -11.55 -7.51
CA SER A 94 -8.81 -12.26 -8.80
C SER A 94 -8.95 -13.79 -8.61
N THR A 95 -8.28 -14.35 -7.60
CA THR A 95 -8.25 -15.80 -7.35
C THR A 95 -9.30 -16.23 -6.32
N PRO A 96 -10.00 -17.37 -6.52
CA PRO A 96 -11.02 -17.87 -5.60
C PRO A 96 -10.54 -18.11 -4.17
N GLU A 97 -9.32 -18.66 -3.99
CA GLU A 97 -8.70 -18.91 -2.68
C GLU A 97 -8.58 -17.62 -1.84
N ASN A 98 -8.34 -16.48 -2.50
CA ASN A 98 -8.24 -15.17 -1.84
C ASN A 98 -9.60 -14.51 -1.60
N ARG A 99 -10.72 -15.11 -2.02
CA ARG A 99 -12.08 -14.61 -1.76
C ARG A 99 -12.72 -15.24 -0.53
N GLU A 100 -12.07 -16.23 0.07
CA GLU A 100 -12.53 -16.85 1.31
C GLU A 100 -12.69 -15.80 2.41
N PRO A 101 -13.74 -15.92 3.24
CA PRO A 101 -13.97 -14.98 4.34
C PRO A 101 -12.79 -14.96 5.32
N ASP A 102 -12.64 -13.82 6.02
CA ASP A 102 -11.65 -13.71 7.08
C ASP A 102 -11.96 -14.75 8.19
N PRO A 103 -10.95 -15.43 8.77
CA PRO A 103 -11.18 -16.35 9.88
C PRO A 103 -11.76 -15.60 11.11
N PRO A 104 -12.60 -16.27 11.93
CA PRO A 104 -13.20 -15.65 13.11
C PRO A 104 -12.13 -15.16 14.09
N VAL A 105 -12.45 -14.09 14.82
CA VAL A 105 -11.50 -13.38 15.70
C VAL A 105 -11.17 -14.17 16.98
N ASP A 106 -11.93 -15.24 17.27
CA ASP A 106 -12.01 -15.89 18.59
C ASP A 106 -11.08 -17.09 18.83
N GLU A 107 -10.09 -17.35 17.98
CA GLU A 107 -9.03 -18.33 18.30
C GLU A 107 -7.74 -17.62 18.75
N ARG A 108 -7.71 -17.21 20.01
CA ARG A 108 -6.48 -16.94 20.78
C ARG A 108 -6.59 -17.44 22.19
#